data_AF-A0A078JLM0-F1
#
_entry.id   AF-A0A078JLM0-F1
#
_cell.length_a   1.000
_cell.length_b   1.000
_cell.length_c   1.000
_cell.angle_alpha   90.00
_cell.angle_beta   90.00
_cell.angle_gamma   90.00
#
_symmetry.space_group_name_H-M   'P 1'
#
loop_
_entity.id
_entity.type
_entity.pdbx_description
1 polymer ?
#
loop_
_entity_poly.entity_id
_entity_poly.type
_entity_poly.pdbx_seq_one_letter_code
_entity_poly.pdbx_strand_id
1 'polypeptide(L)'
;MASLRFILCCVLVNCACATIVSHDGRAITIDGHRRVLLSGSIHYPRSTPEMWPDLIKKGKEGGLDAIETYVFWNAHEPTRRQYDFSGKLDLIRFLKTIQDEGLYGVLRIGPYACAEGFPVWLHNMPGMVFRTTNKAYMDEMQNFTTMIVDMVKKEKLFASQGGPIILAQIENEYGNIMGPYGEAGKSYIKWCANMAQALDVGVPWIMCQQNDAPQPMLNTCNGFYCDNFTPNNPNTPKMWTENWTGWFKQWGGKNPHRTTEDVAFSVARFFQRGGTFNNYYMYHGGTNFDRTAGGPYITTSYDYDAPLDEYGKFKL
;
A
#
# COMPACT_ATOMS: atom_id res chain seq x y z
N MET A 1 -1.12 41.11 49.11
CA MET A 1 -1.11 41.11 47.63
C MET A 1 -0.79 39.70 47.17
N ALA A 2 -1.79 38.93 46.73
CA ALA A 2 -1.58 37.60 46.16
C ALA A 2 -2.00 37.66 44.69
N SER A 3 -1.04 37.46 43.78
CA SER A 3 -1.26 37.45 42.35
C SER A 3 -1.64 36.04 41.91
N LEU A 4 -2.89 35.87 41.49
CA LEU A 4 -3.38 34.63 40.91
C LEU A 4 -3.06 34.64 39.41
N ARG A 5 -2.09 33.82 38.96
CA ARG A 5 -1.80 33.62 37.54
C ARG A 5 -2.69 32.49 37.01
N PHE A 6 -3.66 32.84 36.18
CA PHE A 6 -4.42 31.88 35.37
C PHE A 6 -3.54 31.43 34.20
N ILE A 7 -3.19 30.15 34.16
CA ILE A 7 -2.58 29.51 32.98
C ILE A 7 -3.74 29.06 32.09
N LEU A 8 -3.94 29.76 30.98
CA LEU A 8 -4.90 29.39 29.95
C LEU A 8 -4.31 28.23 29.15
N CYS A 9 -4.75 27.00 29.44
CA CYS A 9 -4.40 25.83 28.66
C CYS A 9 -5.23 25.86 27.37
N CYS A 10 -4.65 26.36 26.28
CA CYS A 10 -5.27 26.27 24.95
C CYS A 10 -5.29 24.80 24.53
N VAL A 11 -6.44 24.14 24.72
CA VAL A 11 -6.73 22.85 24.08
C VAL A 11 -6.93 23.15 22.60
N LEU A 12 -5.90 22.92 21.79
CA LEU A 12 -6.04 22.84 20.34
C LEU A 12 -6.89 21.63 20.03
N VAL A 13 -8.19 21.85 19.83
CA VAL A 13 -9.08 20.85 19.26
C VAL A 13 -8.63 20.68 17.81
N ASN A 14 -7.88 19.61 17.54
CA ASN A 14 -7.49 19.22 16.19
C ASN A 14 -8.77 18.75 15.48
N CYS A 15 -9.49 19.69 14.85
CA CYS A 15 -10.65 19.37 14.05
C CYS A 15 -10.13 18.72 12.76
N ALA A 16 -10.19 17.40 12.67
CA ALA A 16 -9.89 16.68 11.44
C ALA A 16 -10.94 17.04 10.39
N CYS A 17 -10.63 18.02 9.54
CA CYS A 17 -11.46 18.35 8.38
C CYS A 17 -11.27 17.27 7.32
N ALA A 18 -12.36 16.89 6.64
CA ALA A 18 -12.28 16.03 5.48
C ALA A 18 -11.36 16.66 4.42
N THR A 19 -10.43 15.88 3.90
CA THR A 19 -9.53 16.24 2.81
C THR A 19 -10.08 15.72 1.50
N ILE A 20 -10.16 16.59 0.49
CA ILE A 20 -10.66 16.17 -0.84
C ILE A 20 -9.48 15.63 -1.63
N VAL A 21 -9.50 14.32 -1.90
CA VAL A 21 -8.51 13.68 -2.78
C VAL A 21 -9.15 13.37 -4.12
N SER A 22 -8.51 13.85 -5.19
CA SER A 22 -8.92 13.60 -6.57
C SER A 22 -7.69 13.50 -7.46
N HIS A 23 -7.87 13.56 -8.77
CA HIS A 23 -6.78 13.57 -9.73
C HIS A 23 -7.19 14.26 -11.02
N ASP A 24 -6.19 14.63 -11.80
CA ASP A 24 -6.33 14.94 -13.21
C ASP A 24 -5.22 14.23 -14.01
N GLY A 25 -5.18 14.45 -15.32
CA GLY A 25 -4.14 13.89 -16.19
C GLY A 25 -2.69 14.23 -15.82
N ARG A 26 -2.46 15.15 -14.87
CA ARG A 26 -1.13 15.56 -14.43
C ARG A 26 -0.75 14.92 -13.09
N ALA A 27 -1.62 14.99 -12.08
CA ALA A 27 -1.27 14.61 -10.72
C ALA A 27 -2.48 14.17 -9.87
N ILE A 28 -2.20 13.51 -8.75
CA ILE A 28 -3.13 13.49 -7.61
C ILE A 28 -3.30 14.92 -7.10
N THR A 29 -4.54 15.28 -6.77
CA THR A 29 -4.88 16.56 -6.15
C THR A 29 -5.33 16.33 -4.71
N ILE A 30 -4.83 17.14 -3.80
CA ILE A 30 -5.21 17.16 -2.38
C ILE A 30 -5.71 18.58 -2.08
N ASP A 31 -6.98 18.69 -1.71
CA ASP A 31 -7.71 19.95 -1.54
C ASP A 31 -7.62 20.86 -2.78
N GLY A 32 -7.76 20.25 -3.96
CA GLY A 32 -7.69 20.94 -5.25
C GLY A 32 -6.27 21.31 -5.71
N HIS A 33 -5.24 21.07 -4.88
CA HIS A 33 -3.85 21.34 -5.24
C HIS A 33 -3.16 20.09 -5.77
N ARG A 34 -2.60 20.17 -6.98
CA ARG A 34 -1.75 19.11 -7.55
C ARG A 34 -0.53 18.88 -6.65
N ARG A 35 -0.20 17.60 -6.42
CA ARG A 35 0.94 17.19 -5.62
C ARG A 35 1.95 16.38 -6.44
N VAL A 36 3.23 16.59 -6.14
CA VAL A 36 4.28 15.63 -6.42
C VAL A 36 4.50 14.89 -5.10
N LEU A 37 4.35 13.57 -5.10
CA LEU A 37 4.34 12.75 -3.89
C LEU A 37 5.48 11.74 -3.89
N LEU A 38 6.24 11.74 -2.81
CA LEU A 38 7.19 10.68 -2.46
C LEU A 38 6.56 9.77 -1.41
N SER A 39 6.50 8.48 -1.71
CA SER A 39 5.96 7.45 -0.83
C SER A 39 7.01 6.41 -0.52
N GLY A 40 6.86 5.70 0.59
CA GLY A 40 7.73 4.58 0.95
C GLY A 40 6.97 3.42 1.56
N SER A 41 7.29 2.21 1.12
CA SER A 41 6.63 1.01 1.63
C SER A 41 7.20 0.60 2.99
N ILE A 42 6.32 0.45 3.97
CA ILE A 42 6.61 -0.10 5.29
C ILE A 42 5.48 -1.08 5.62
N HIS A 43 5.80 -2.38 5.69
CA HIS A 43 4.79 -3.39 5.98
C HIS A 43 4.66 -3.62 7.48
N TYR A 44 3.48 -3.30 8.03
CA TYR A 44 3.23 -3.37 9.47
C TYR A 44 3.55 -4.73 10.10
N PRO A 45 3.29 -5.91 9.48
CA PRO A 45 3.61 -7.20 10.12
C PRO A 45 5.10 -7.56 10.08
N ARG A 46 5.92 -6.81 9.32
CA ARG A 46 7.37 -7.04 9.19
C ARG A 46 8.22 -6.23 10.16
N SER A 47 7.57 -5.49 11.06
CA SER A 47 8.18 -4.78 12.18
C SER A 47 7.26 -4.88 13.39
N THR A 48 7.74 -4.48 14.57
CA THR A 48 6.93 -4.53 15.79
C THR A 48 6.14 -3.24 15.99
N PRO A 49 5.00 -3.27 16.71
CA PRO A 49 4.24 -2.06 17.05
C PRO A 49 5.05 -0.97 17.75
N GLU A 50 6.12 -1.35 18.44
CA GLU A 50 7.07 -0.44 19.10
C GLU A 50 8.01 0.25 18.10
N MET A 51 8.31 -0.39 16.96
CA MET A 51 9.14 0.18 15.90
C MET A 51 8.38 1.15 14.99
N TRP A 52 7.07 0.95 14.78
CA TRP A 52 6.32 1.72 13.78
C TRP A 52 6.45 3.25 13.91
N PRO A 53 6.34 3.87 15.10
CA PRO A 53 6.49 5.32 15.20
C PRO A 53 7.87 5.81 14.75
N ASP A 54 8.93 5.11 15.15
CA ASP A 54 10.30 5.45 14.77
C ASP A 54 10.56 5.25 13.27
N LEU A 55 10.06 4.16 12.68
CA LEU A 55 10.18 3.88 11.25
C LEU A 55 9.45 4.92 10.39
N ILE A 56 8.21 5.25 10.75
CA ILE A 56 7.39 6.25 10.04
C ILE A 56 8.01 7.64 10.18
N LYS A 57 8.46 8.00 11.37
CA LYS A 57 9.16 9.27 11.63
C LYS A 57 10.44 9.39 10.80
N LYS A 58 11.25 8.33 10.70
CA LYS A 58 12.44 8.32 9.83
C LYS A 58 12.08 8.44 8.35
N GLY A 59 10.97 7.85 7.92
CA GLY A 59 10.40 8.08 6.60
C GLY A 59 10.10 9.56 6.35
N LYS A 60 9.44 10.22 7.30
CA LYS A 60 9.18 11.67 7.25
C LYS A 60 10.47 12.50 7.20
N GLU A 61 11.43 12.20 8.07
CA GLU A 61 12.75 12.87 8.09
C GLU A 61 13.53 12.67 6.79
N GLY A 62 13.36 11.51 6.15
CA GLY A 62 13.90 11.19 4.83
C GLY A 62 13.14 11.82 3.65
N GLY A 63 12.09 12.62 3.91
CA GLY A 63 11.38 13.39 2.90
C GLY A 63 10.20 12.65 2.24
N LEU A 64 9.67 11.59 2.84
CA LEU A 64 8.42 10.98 2.38
C LEU A 64 7.23 11.89 2.71
N ASP A 65 6.27 11.96 1.78
CA ASP A 65 4.94 12.53 1.96
C ASP A 65 3.92 11.48 2.40
N ALA A 66 4.16 10.21 2.06
CA ALA A 66 3.23 9.10 2.30
C ALA A 66 3.93 7.79 2.70
N ILE A 67 3.21 6.94 3.43
CA ILE A 67 3.59 5.55 3.70
C ILE A 67 2.64 4.62 2.97
N GLU A 68 3.21 3.66 2.24
CA GLU A 68 2.47 2.61 1.56
C GLU A 68 2.54 1.30 2.34
N THR A 69 1.44 0.56 2.40
CA THR A 69 1.44 -0.83 2.90
C THR A 69 0.42 -1.68 2.19
N TYR A 70 0.75 -2.95 1.98
CA TYR A 70 -0.25 -3.98 1.71
C TYR A 70 -1.10 -4.31 2.94
N VAL A 71 -2.24 -4.96 2.72
CA VAL A 71 -2.99 -5.71 3.74
C VAL A 71 -2.80 -7.22 3.54
N PHE A 72 -2.54 -7.94 4.63
CA PHE A 72 -2.09 -9.33 4.61
C PHE A 72 -3.21 -10.31 4.95
N TRP A 73 -3.99 -10.75 3.95
CA TRP A 73 -5.19 -11.58 4.19
C TRP A 73 -4.90 -12.89 4.93
N ASN A 74 -3.88 -13.64 4.52
CA ASN A 74 -3.48 -14.87 5.20
C ASN A 74 -3.18 -14.68 6.70
N ALA A 75 -2.55 -13.56 7.06
CA ALA A 75 -2.21 -13.24 8.44
C ALA A 75 -3.44 -12.80 9.24
N HIS A 76 -4.33 -12.04 8.62
CA HIS A 76 -5.55 -11.55 9.27
C HIS A 76 -6.64 -12.60 9.38
N GLU A 77 -6.70 -13.61 8.53
CA GLU A 77 -7.71 -14.68 8.57
C GLU A 77 -7.02 -16.05 8.49
N PRO A 78 -6.23 -16.46 9.50
CA PRO A 78 -5.49 -17.72 9.47
C PRO A 78 -6.43 -18.94 9.42
N THR A 79 -7.63 -18.80 9.99
CA THR A 79 -8.74 -19.74 9.87
C THR A 79 -9.96 -18.98 9.34
N ARG A 80 -10.72 -19.59 8.41
CA ARG A 80 -11.89 -18.96 7.79
C ARG A 80 -12.84 -18.39 8.86
N ARG A 81 -13.14 -17.10 8.73
CA ARG A 81 -13.95 -16.24 9.62
C ARG A 81 -13.44 -16.06 11.05
N GLN A 82 -12.17 -16.39 11.31
CA GLN A 82 -11.49 -16.07 12.57
C GLN A 82 -10.41 -15.06 12.26
N TYR A 83 -10.66 -13.82 12.69
CA TYR A 83 -9.81 -12.68 12.34
C TYR A 83 -8.84 -12.31 13.46
N ASP A 84 -7.62 -11.93 13.09
CA ASP A 84 -6.61 -11.39 14.00
C ASP A 84 -6.12 -10.01 13.54
N PHE A 85 -6.31 -9.02 14.40
CA PHE A 85 -5.83 -7.65 14.25
C PHE A 85 -5.07 -7.19 15.50
N SER A 86 -4.47 -8.13 16.23
CA SER A 86 -3.72 -7.85 17.45
C SER A 86 -2.21 -7.72 17.18
N GLY A 87 -1.49 -7.07 18.10
CA GLY A 87 -0.03 -6.95 18.04
C GLY A 87 0.46 -6.36 16.72
N LYS A 88 1.39 -7.05 16.05
CA LYS A 88 1.94 -6.62 14.75
C LYS A 88 0.94 -6.68 13.59
N LEU A 89 -0.26 -7.22 13.81
CA LEU A 89 -1.37 -7.23 12.85
C LEU A 89 -2.39 -6.12 13.13
N ASP A 90 -2.13 -5.20 14.06
CA ASP A 90 -3.00 -4.06 14.30
C ASP A 90 -2.86 -2.99 13.19
N LEU A 91 -3.55 -3.24 12.08
CA LEU A 91 -3.60 -2.35 10.91
C LEU A 91 -4.09 -0.95 11.29
N ILE A 92 -5.10 -0.84 12.15
CA ILE A 92 -5.69 0.45 12.54
C ILE A 92 -4.69 1.28 13.32
N ARG A 93 -3.97 0.69 14.28
CA ARG A 93 -2.91 1.37 15.01
C ARG A 93 -1.80 1.83 14.08
N PHE A 94 -1.39 1.00 13.12
CA PHE A 94 -0.37 1.38 12.14
C PHE A 94 -0.82 2.59 11.31
N LEU A 95 -2.04 2.57 10.77
CA LEU A 95 -2.61 3.67 9.99
C LEU A 95 -2.75 4.96 10.82
N LYS A 96 -3.17 4.85 12.09
CA LYS A 96 -3.19 6.00 13.01
C LYS A 96 -1.80 6.55 13.28
N THR A 97 -0.78 5.69 13.37
CA THR A 97 0.61 6.13 13.54
C THR A 97 1.09 6.95 12.33
N ILE A 98 0.70 6.58 11.10
CA ILE A 98 0.95 7.39 9.90
C ILE A 98 0.31 8.78 10.03
N GLN A 99 -0.95 8.83 10.49
CA GLN A 99 -1.68 10.08 10.71
C GLN A 99 -1.04 10.95 11.79
N ASP A 100 -0.62 10.37 12.91
CA ASP A 100 -0.01 11.06 14.05
C ASP A 100 1.32 11.72 13.65
N GLU A 101 2.09 11.08 12.76
CA GLU A 101 3.29 11.66 12.17
C GLU A 101 2.98 12.66 11.03
N GLY A 102 1.72 12.86 10.67
CA GLY A 102 1.29 13.83 9.66
C GLY A 102 1.69 13.46 8.23
N LEU A 103 1.85 12.17 7.95
CA LEU A 103 2.05 11.64 6.60
C LEU A 103 0.72 11.15 6.02
N TYR A 104 0.64 11.05 4.69
CA TYR A 104 -0.45 10.38 4.02
C TYR A 104 -0.27 8.85 4.01
N GLY A 105 -1.35 8.12 3.78
CA GLY A 105 -1.36 6.66 3.64
C GLY A 105 -1.74 6.22 2.22
N VAL A 106 -1.07 5.17 1.72
CA VAL A 106 -1.48 4.42 0.54
C VAL A 106 -1.77 2.98 0.96
N LEU A 107 -3.06 2.60 0.93
CA LEU A 107 -3.51 1.32 1.46
C LEU A 107 -3.76 0.33 0.32
N ARG A 108 -2.84 -0.62 0.14
CA ARG A 108 -2.95 -1.64 -0.90
C ARG A 108 -3.66 -2.87 -0.36
N ILE A 109 -4.99 -2.88 -0.42
CA ILE A 109 -5.81 -3.90 0.22
C ILE A 109 -5.60 -5.28 -0.43
N GLY A 110 -5.34 -5.33 -1.74
CA GLY A 110 -5.16 -6.57 -2.49
C GLY A 110 -6.50 -7.22 -2.88
N PRO A 111 -6.79 -8.47 -2.47
CA PRO A 111 -6.19 -9.13 -1.32
C PRO A 111 -5.04 -10.07 -1.67
N TYR A 112 -4.73 -10.23 -2.96
CA TYR A 112 -3.42 -10.74 -3.37
C TYR A 112 -2.39 -9.61 -3.24
N ALA A 113 -1.34 -9.81 -2.43
CA ALA A 113 -0.27 -8.83 -2.22
C ALA A 113 1.07 -9.25 -2.86
N CYS A 114 1.09 -10.35 -3.63
CA CYS A 114 2.30 -11.01 -4.13
C CYS A 114 3.25 -11.51 -3.02
N ALA A 115 3.92 -10.57 -2.34
CA ALA A 115 4.91 -10.80 -1.29
C ALA A 115 4.38 -11.73 -0.17
N GLU A 116 3.06 -11.71 0.08
CA GLU A 116 2.36 -12.56 1.02
C GLU A 116 0.99 -12.95 0.46
N GLY A 117 0.69 -14.25 0.50
CA GLY A 117 -0.37 -14.85 -0.30
C GLY A 117 -1.75 -14.93 0.36
N PHE A 118 -2.62 -15.71 -0.28
CA PHE A 118 -3.94 -16.05 0.22
C PHE A 118 -3.89 -16.96 1.45
N PRO A 119 -4.92 -16.94 2.32
CA PRO A 119 -5.07 -17.95 3.35
C PRO A 119 -5.11 -19.36 2.76
N VAL A 120 -4.42 -20.32 3.37
CA VAL A 120 -4.33 -21.70 2.87
C VAL A 120 -5.71 -22.38 2.82
N TRP A 121 -6.60 -22.09 3.77
CA TRP A 121 -7.96 -22.64 3.77
C TRP A 121 -8.75 -22.25 2.52
N LEU A 122 -8.44 -21.11 1.88
CA LEU A 122 -9.12 -20.66 0.67
C LEU A 122 -8.87 -21.66 -0.46
N HIS A 123 -7.62 -22.12 -0.63
CA HIS A 123 -7.25 -23.13 -1.62
C HIS A 123 -8.02 -24.45 -1.43
N ASN A 124 -8.26 -24.83 -0.18
CA ASN A 124 -8.91 -26.09 0.17
C ASN A 124 -10.45 -26.07 -0.01
N MET A 125 -11.03 -24.94 -0.41
CA MET A 125 -12.47 -24.87 -0.69
C MET A 125 -12.82 -25.65 -1.96
N PRO A 126 -13.95 -26.40 -1.99
CA PRO A 126 -14.37 -27.14 -3.16
C PRO A 126 -14.51 -26.25 -4.40
N GLY A 127 -13.91 -26.68 -5.52
CA GLY A 127 -14.00 -25.99 -6.80
C GLY A 127 -13.29 -24.63 -6.85
N MET A 128 -12.38 -24.35 -5.91
CA MET A 128 -11.66 -23.08 -5.84
C MET A 128 -10.71 -22.88 -7.02
N VAL A 129 -10.77 -21.71 -7.64
CA VAL A 129 -9.78 -21.22 -8.60
C VAL A 129 -9.51 -19.75 -8.27
N PHE A 130 -8.27 -19.42 -7.99
CA PHE A 130 -7.90 -18.07 -7.56
C PHE A 130 -7.89 -17.07 -8.71
N ARG A 131 -8.14 -15.80 -8.37
CA ARG A 131 -7.93 -14.63 -9.24
C ARG A 131 -8.60 -14.79 -10.61
N THR A 132 -9.83 -15.29 -10.62
CA THR A 132 -10.64 -15.44 -11.83
C THR A 132 -12.13 -15.31 -11.48
N THR A 133 -13.02 -15.47 -12.45
CA THR A 133 -14.49 -15.46 -12.24
C THR A 133 -15.00 -16.72 -11.55
N ASN A 134 -14.32 -17.15 -10.49
CA ASN A 134 -14.77 -18.22 -9.62
C ASN A 134 -15.60 -17.63 -8.49
N LYS A 135 -16.88 -17.99 -8.42
CA LYS A 135 -17.81 -17.38 -7.45
C LYS A 135 -17.33 -17.52 -6.01
N ALA A 136 -16.83 -18.70 -5.62
CA ALA A 136 -16.35 -18.92 -4.26
C ALA A 136 -15.16 -18.01 -3.92
N TYR A 137 -14.19 -17.89 -4.83
CA TYR A 137 -13.07 -16.96 -4.67
C TYR A 137 -13.55 -15.50 -4.55
N MET A 138 -14.42 -15.07 -5.46
CA MET A 138 -14.93 -13.70 -5.52
C MET A 138 -15.72 -13.33 -4.27
N ASP A 139 -16.58 -14.22 -3.78
CA ASP A 139 -17.34 -14.03 -2.54
C ASP A 139 -16.38 -13.84 -1.34
N GLU A 140 -15.33 -14.67 -1.24
CA GLU A 140 -14.34 -14.57 -0.16
C GLU A 140 -13.50 -13.30 -0.25
N MET A 141 -13.04 -12.94 -1.45
CA MET A 141 -12.32 -11.69 -1.70
C MET A 141 -13.18 -10.47 -1.35
N GLN A 142 -14.45 -10.46 -1.77
CA GLN A 142 -15.37 -9.37 -1.45
C GLN A 142 -15.61 -9.27 0.05
N ASN A 143 -15.82 -10.39 0.75
CA ASN A 143 -16.02 -10.39 2.20
C ASN A 143 -14.83 -9.78 2.93
N PHE A 144 -13.60 -10.22 2.61
CA PHE A 144 -12.40 -9.71 3.24
C PHE A 144 -12.15 -8.23 2.92
N THR A 145 -12.23 -7.84 1.64
CA THR A 145 -12.04 -6.43 1.23
C THR A 145 -13.07 -5.50 1.87
N THR A 146 -14.34 -5.92 1.90
CA THR A 146 -15.43 -5.14 2.54
C THR A 146 -15.15 -4.97 4.03
N MET A 147 -14.77 -6.04 4.73
CA MET A 147 -14.43 -5.99 6.15
C MET A 147 -13.29 -4.99 6.43
N ILE A 148 -12.21 -5.04 5.65
CA ILE A 148 -11.08 -4.10 5.79
C ILE A 148 -11.55 -2.66 5.57
N VAL A 149 -12.31 -2.40 4.50
CA VAL A 149 -12.83 -1.06 4.22
C VAL A 149 -13.74 -0.57 5.34
N ASP A 150 -14.64 -1.41 5.85
CA ASP A 150 -15.56 -1.05 6.94
C ASP A 150 -14.80 -0.73 8.23
N MET A 151 -13.76 -1.50 8.57
CA MET A 151 -12.89 -1.21 9.71
C MET A 151 -12.19 0.15 9.56
N VAL A 152 -11.62 0.43 8.39
CA VAL A 152 -10.93 1.69 8.10
C VAL A 152 -11.90 2.87 8.10
N LYS A 153 -13.10 2.69 7.52
CA LYS A 153 -14.17 3.71 7.50
C LYS A 153 -14.70 4.03 8.89
N LYS A 154 -14.89 3.01 9.74
CA LYS A 154 -15.35 3.17 11.12
C LYS A 154 -14.41 4.06 11.93
N GLU A 155 -13.11 3.93 11.68
CA GLU A 155 -12.06 4.74 12.31
C GLU A 155 -11.78 6.05 11.58
N LYS A 156 -12.53 6.37 10.52
CA LYS A 156 -12.43 7.59 9.71
C LYS A 156 -11.05 7.81 9.11
N LEU A 157 -10.40 6.73 8.66
CA LEU A 157 -9.01 6.76 8.20
C LEU A 157 -8.85 7.06 6.70
N PHE A 158 -9.94 7.10 5.91
CA PHE A 158 -9.88 7.67 4.57
C PHE A 158 -9.81 9.20 4.62
N ALA A 159 -9.05 9.82 3.71
CA ALA A 159 -8.87 11.27 3.65
C ALA A 159 -10.19 12.04 3.53
N SER A 160 -11.16 11.48 2.79
CA SER A 160 -12.55 11.95 2.70
C SER A 160 -13.28 12.05 4.06
N GLN A 161 -12.78 11.37 5.09
CA GLN A 161 -13.31 11.33 6.45
C GLN A 161 -12.41 12.06 7.46
N GLY A 162 -11.31 12.67 7.01
CA GLY A 162 -10.29 13.34 7.83
C GLY A 162 -9.10 12.45 8.22
N GLY A 163 -8.97 11.26 7.62
CA GLY A 163 -7.88 10.33 7.86
C GLY A 163 -6.68 10.50 6.92
N PRO A 164 -5.62 9.68 7.06
CA PRO A 164 -4.41 9.83 6.26
C PRO A 164 -4.52 9.21 4.86
N ILE A 165 -5.43 8.26 4.61
CA ILE A 165 -5.39 7.42 3.40
C ILE A 165 -5.87 8.21 2.18
N ILE A 166 -4.96 8.44 1.22
CA ILE A 166 -5.21 9.19 -0.02
C ILE A 166 -5.41 8.30 -1.24
N LEU A 167 -4.94 7.06 -1.20
CA LEU A 167 -5.07 6.10 -2.29
C LEU A 167 -5.33 4.71 -1.73
N ALA A 168 -6.18 3.95 -2.42
CA ALA A 168 -6.40 2.54 -2.14
C ALA A 168 -6.11 1.68 -3.38
N GLN A 169 -5.62 0.46 -3.20
CA GLN A 169 -5.40 -0.48 -4.33
C GLN A 169 -6.27 -1.73 -4.19
N ILE A 170 -6.87 -2.13 -5.31
CA ILE A 170 -7.52 -3.43 -5.47
C ILE A 170 -6.72 -4.29 -6.46
N GLU A 171 -6.60 -5.58 -6.16
CA GLU A 171 -5.69 -6.50 -6.86
C GLU A 171 -4.20 -6.05 -6.77
N ASN A 172 -3.31 -6.85 -7.34
CA ASN A 172 -1.90 -6.58 -7.48
C ASN A 172 -1.32 -7.30 -8.71
N GLU A 173 -0.82 -6.52 -9.66
CA GLU A 173 -0.13 -6.99 -10.86
C GLU A 173 -0.89 -8.06 -11.67
N TYR A 174 -2.22 -7.99 -11.68
CA TYR A 174 -3.04 -8.98 -12.36
C TYR A 174 -2.82 -8.99 -13.87
N GLY A 175 -2.52 -7.84 -14.49
CA GLY A 175 -2.24 -7.74 -15.92
C GLY A 175 -1.08 -8.63 -16.37
N ASN A 176 -0.11 -8.92 -15.50
CA ASN A 176 1.01 -9.83 -15.79
C ASN A 176 0.57 -11.29 -15.94
N ILE A 177 -0.54 -11.69 -15.33
CA ILE A 177 -1.03 -13.08 -15.30
C ILE A 177 -2.43 -13.26 -15.89
N MET A 178 -3.04 -12.17 -16.38
CA MET A 178 -4.41 -12.19 -16.93
C MET A 178 -4.53 -13.01 -18.21
N GLY A 179 -3.49 -13.02 -19.06
CA GLY A 179 -3.51 -13.65 -20.39
C GLY A 179 -4.02 -15.10 -20.39
N PRO A 180 -3.42 -16.01 -19.58
CA PRO A 180 -3.88 -17.40 -19.45
C PRO A 180 -5.36 -17.58 -19.04
N TYR A 181 -5.98 -16.61 -18.37
CA TYR A 181 -7.39 -16.67 -17.99
C TYR A 181 -8.35 -16.20 -19.09
N GLY A 182 -7.85 -15.62 -20.19
CA GLY A 182 -8.67 -15.17 -21.31
C GLY A 182 -9.80 -14.22 -20.88
N GLU A 183 -11.02 -14.47 -21.39
CA GLU A 183 -12.21 -13.66 -21.07
C GLU A 183 -12.63 -13.73 -19.60
N ALA A 184 -12.35 -14.84 -18.91
CA ALA A 184 -12.58 -14.93 -17.47
C ALA A 184 -11.69 -13.95 -16.72
N GLY A 185 -10.43 -13.75 -17.17
CA GLY A 185 -9.54 -12.78 -16.56
C GLY A 185 -9.99 -11.33 -16.75
N LYS A 186 -10.42 -10.97 -17.96
CA LYS A 186 -10.99 -9.64 -18.25
C LYS A 186 -12.28 -9.38 -17.48
N SER A 187 -13.12 -10.41 -17.32
CA SER A 187 -14.36 -10.31 -16.55
C SER A 187 -14.08 -10.14 -15.06
N TYR A 188 -13.09 -10.86 -14.53
CA TYR A 188 -12.65 -10.74 -13.15
C TYR A 188 -12.10 -9.35 -12.84
N ILE A 189 -11.27 -8.76 -13.70
CA ILE A 189 -10.71 -7.43 -13.41
C ILE A 189 -11.76 -6.32 -13.44
N LYS A 190 -12.75 -6.43 -14.34
CA LYS A 190 -13.94 -5.56 -14.36
C LYS A 190 -14.74 -5.71 -13.07
N TRP A 191 -14.94 -6.94 -12.60
CA TRP A 191 -15.61 -7.18 -11.33
C TRP A 191 -14.84 -6.58 -10.16
N CYS A 192 -13.50 -6.72 -10.10
CA CYS A 192 -12.68 -6.12 -9.05
C CYS A 192 -12.85 -4.61 -8.98
N ALA A 193 -12.76 -3.93 -10.14
CA ALA A 193 -12.94 -2.50 -10.25
C ALA A 193 -14.35 -2.05 -9.80
N ASN A 194 -15.39 -2.80 -10.19
CA ASN A 194 -16.76 -2.49 -9.79
C ASN A 194 -17.00 -2.71 -8.29
N MET A 195 -16.46 -3.81 -7.74
CA MET A 195 -16.56 -4.12 -6.31
C MET A 195 -15.85 -3.05 -5.47
N ALA A 196 -14.62 -2.67 -5.85
CA ALA A 196 -13.87 -1.62 -5.15
C ALA A 196 -14.58 -0.25 -5.20
N GLN A 197 -15.14 0.12 -6.35
CA GLN A 197 -15.94 1.36 -6.47
C GLN A 197 -17.19 1.34 -5.59
N ALA A 198 -17.92 0.22 -5.57
CA ALA A 198 -19.15 0.08 -4.79
C ALA A 198 -18.90 0.23 -3.28
N LEU A 199 -17.67 0.02 -2.82
CA LEU A 199 -17.27 0.27 -1.43
C LEU A 199 -17.19 1.75 -1.06
N ASP A 200 -17.21 2.67 -2.03
CA ASP A 200 -17.32 4.13 -1.84
C ASP A 200 -16.39 4.69 -0.75
N VAL A 201 -15.08 4.48 -0.92
CA VAL A 201 -14.06 4.92 0.07
C VAL A 201 -13.76 6.42 0.01
N GLY A 202 -14.29 7.14 -0.99
CA GLY A 202 -14.13 8.58 -1.15
C GLY A 202 -12.73 9.05 -1.55
N VAL A 203 -11.84 8.13 -1.95
CA VAL A 203 -10.51 8.42 -2.49
C VAL A 203 -10.25 7.58 -3.75
N PRO A 204 -9.31 7.98 -4.64
CA PRO A 204 -9.04 7.23 -5.87
C PRO A 204 -8.54 5.81 -5.60
N TRP A 205 -8.99 4.89 -6.46
CA TRP A 205 -8.50 3.51 -6.50
C TRP A 205 -7.46 3.34 -7.59
N ILE A 206 -6.41 2.58 -7.28
CA ILE A 206 -5.31 2.27 -8.20
C ILE A 206 -5.25 0.77 -8.51
N MET A 207 -4.61 0.40 -9.61
CA MET A 207 -4.27 -0.98 -9.99
C MET A 207 -2.89 -1.02 -10.65
N CYS A 208 -1.90 -1.63 -9.99
CA CYS A 208 -0.55 -1.73 -10.53
C CYS A 208 -0.42 -2.81 -11.62
N GLN A 209 0.42 -2.54 -12.63
CA GLN A 209 0.67 -3.42 -13.78
C GLN A 209 -0.64 -3.92 -14.45
N GLN A 210 -1.63 -3.02 -14.57
CA GLN A 210 -2.92 -3.32 -15.19
C GLN A 210 -3.17 -2.39 -16.39
N ASN A 211 -2.65 -2.76 -17.56
CA ASN A 211 -2.72 -1.93 -18.77
C ASN A 211 -4.17 -1.60 -19.21
N ASP A 212 -5.13 -2.48 -18.95
CA ASP A 212 -6.55 -2.30 -19.26
C ASP A 212 -7.39 -2.06 -18.00
N ALA A 213 -6.83 -1.42 -16.96
CA ALA A 213 -7.56 -1.05 -15.75
C ALA A 213 -8.88 -0.33 -16.10
N PRO A 214 -10.04 -0.87 -15.69
CA PRO A 214 -11.34 -0.27 -15.98
C PRO A 214 -11.47 1.09 -15.31
N GLN A 215 -12.07 2.07 -16.00
CA GLN A 215 -12.35 3.37 -15.38
C GLN A 215 -13.30 3.22 -14.19
N PRO A 216 -13.11 4.02 -13.12
CA PRO A 216 -12.16 5.11 -12.92
C PRO A 216 -10.86 4.65 -12.22
N MET A 217 -10.51 3.36 -12.28
CA MET A 217 -9.27 2.86 -11.67
C MET A 217 -8.05 3.47 -12.37
N LEU A 218 -7.07 3.89 -11.57
CA LEU A 218 -5.82 4.47 -12.05
C LEU A 218 -4.76 3.38 -12.21
N ASN A 219 -4.38 3.06 -13.44
CA ASN A 219 -3.29 2.10 -13.64
C ASN A 219 -1.93 2.72 -13.29
N THR A 220 -1.06 1.93 -12.66
CA THR A 220 0.26 2.36 -12.22
C THR A 220 1.36 1.40 -12.69
N CYS A 221 2.61 1.83 -12.53
CA CYS A 221 3.77 1.03 -12.91
C CYS A 221 4.55 0.54 -11.68
N ASN A 222 5.16 -0.64 -11.83
CA ASN A 222 6.11 -1.23 -10.90
C ASN A 222 7.40 -1.57 -11.65
N GLY A 223 8.55 -1.53 -10.99
CA GLY A 223 9.81 -1.89 -11.61
C GLY A 223 11.02 -1.19 -11.01
N PHE A 224 12.20 -1.47 -11.56
CA PHE A 224 13.39 -0.66 -11.34
C PHE A 224 13.30 0.70 -12.07
N TYR A 225 12.56 0.75 -13.18
CA TYR A 225 12.38 1.92 -14.02
C TYR A 225 10.95 1.99 -14.54
N CYS A 226 10.28 3.12 -14.32
CA CYS A 226 8.95 3.41 -14.86
C CYS A 226 8.91 4.73 -15.65
N ASP A 227 10.07 5.24 -16.09
CA ASP A 227 10.15 6.52 -16.79
C ASP A 227 9.49 6.51 -18.18
N ASN A 228 9.38 5.34 -18.80
CA ASN A 228 8.66 5.13 -20.08
C ASN A 228 7.19 4.74 -19.91
N PHE A 229 6.72 4.52 -18.68
CA PHE A 229 5.32 4.18 -18.46
C PHE A 229 4.40 5.34 -18.87
N THR A 230 3.29 4.99 -19.50
CA THR A 230 2.20 5.90 -19.85
C THR A 230 0.89 5.30 -19.32
N PRO A 231 0.11 6.03 -18.51
CA PRO A 231 -1.20 5.57 -18.06
C PRO A 231 -2.14 5.27 -19.23
N ASN A 232 -3.11 4.39 -18.99
CA ASN A 232 -4.04 3.94 -20.02
C ASN A 232 -5.16 4.95 -20.34
N ASN A 233 -5.23 6.04 -19.57
CA ASN A 233 -6.21 7.11 -19.73
C ASN A 233 -5.53 8.48 -19.59
N PRO A 234 -5.84 9.46 -20.47
CA PRO A 234 -5.29 10.82 -20.37
C PRO A 234 -5.61 11.56 -19.07
N ASN A 235 -6.64 11.15 -18.32
CA ASN A 235 -7.00 11.71 -17.02
C ASN A 235 -6.36 10.97 -15.83
N THR A 236 -5.56 9.94 -16.08
CA THR A 236 -4.82 9.23 -15.05
C THR A 236 -3.42 9.85 -14.91
N PRO A 237 -3.01 10.28 -13.71
CA PRO A 237 -1.65 10.77 -13.49
C PRO A 237 -0.63 9.64 -13.60
N LYS A 238 0.61 9.99 -13.96
CA LYS A 238 1.71 9.02 -14.08
C LYS A 238 2.26 8.67 -12.69
N MET A 239 1.96 7.46 -12.22
CA MET A 239 2.30 6.97 -10.87
C MET A 239 3.14 5.69 -10.92
N TRP A 240 4.12 5.61 -10.04
CA TRP A 240 5.04 4.49 -9.87
C TRP A 240 4.89 3.94 -8.45
N THR A 241 4.14 2.85 -8.31
CA THR A 241 3.74 2.24 -7.03
C THR A 241 4.80 1.32 -6.44
N GLU A 242 5.75 0.82 -7.23
CA GLU A 242 6.88 0.07 -6.70
C GLU A 242 8.17 0.39 -7.43
N ASN A 243 8.93 1.32 -6.89
CA ASN A 243 10.32 1.54 -7.23
C ASN A 243 11.17 0.56 -6.43
N TRP A 244 11.60 -0.52 -7.06
CA TRP A 244 12.32 -1.60 -6.39
C TRP A 244 13.69 -1.14 -5.88
N THR A 245 13.81 -0.84 -4.59
CA THR A 245 15.04 -0.30 -3.98
C THR A 245 16.18 -1.30 -3.90
N GLY A 246 15.86 -2.58 -4.08
CA GLY A 246 16.77 -3.69 -4.24
C GLY A 246 15.95 -4.91 -4.63
N TRP A 247 16.12 -6.02 -3.89
CA TRP A 247 15.31 -7.21 -4.12
C TRP A 247 15.20 -8.05 -2.84
N PHE A 248 14.18 -8.90 -2.76
CA PHE A 248 14.11 -9.90 -1.69
C PHE A 248 15.21 -10.94 -1.84
N LYS A 249 15.70 -11.47 -0.72
CA LYS A 249 16.71 -12.54 -0.71
C LYS A 249 16.05 -13.91 -0.64
N GLN A 250 16.58 -14.85 -1.43
CA GLN A 250 16.21 -16.26 -1.37
C GLN A 250 17.27 -17.08 -0.62
N TRP A 251 16.84 -18.18 0.02
CA TRP A 251 17.75 -19.15 0.61
C TRP A 251 18.69 -19.74 -0.46
N GLY A 252 20.00 -19.70 -0.19
CA GLY A 252 21.04 -20.11 -1.15
C GLY A 252 21.36 -19.07 -2.23
N GLY A 253 20.64 -17.96 -2.28
CA GLY A 253 20.90 -16.85 -3.21
C GLY A 253 22.00 -15.89 -2.72
N LYS A 254 22.54 -15.10 -3.66
CA LYS A 254 23.42 -13.95 -3.34
C LYS A 254 22.59 -12.82 -2.70
N ASN A 255 23.25 -11.98 -1.92
CA ASN A 255 22.63 -10.74 -1.42
C ASN A 255 22.33 -9.82 -2.62
N PRO A 256 21.06 -9.48 -2.89
CA PRO A 256 20.73 -8.49 -3.90
C PRO A 256 21.22 -7.11 -3.46
N HIS A 257 21.55 -6.26 -4.42
CA HIS A 257 21.99 -4.90 -4.16
C HIS A 257 21.60 -4.00 -5.33
N ARG A 258 21.18 -2.77 -5.03
CA ARG A 258 20.96 -1.71 -6.01
C ARG A 258 21.58 -0.42 -5.46
N THR A 259 22.39 0.24 -6.28
CA THR A 259 23.12 1.41 -5.80
C THR A 259 22.20 2.61 -5.59
N THR A 260 22.53 3.44 -4.62
CA THR A 260 21.78 4.67 -4.32
C THR A 260 21.74 5.61 -5.53
N GLU A 261 22.83 5.67 -6.31
CA GLU A 261 22.91 6.47 -7.52
C GLU A 261 21.94 5.99 -8.61
N ASP A 262 21.77 4.68 -8.78
CA ASP A 262 20.81 4.11 -9.74
C ASP A 262 19.36 4.39 -9.31
N VAL A 263 19.06 4.22 -8.01
CA VAL A 263 17.74 4.57 -7.46
C VAL A 263 17.45 6.05 -7.70
N ALA A 264 18.36 6.95 -7.30
CA ALA A 264 18.20 8.39 -7.49
C ALA A 264 18.06 8.78 -8.96
N PHE A 265 18.86 8.19 -9.85
CA PHE A 265 18.77 8.39 -11.30
C PHE A 265 17.41 7.98 -11.85
N SER A 266 16.92 6.80 -11.47
CA SER A 266 15.63 6.29 -11.94
C SER A 266 14.46 7.18 -11.50
N VAL A 267 14.48 7.68 -10.26
CA VAL A 267 13.48 8.59 -9.69
C VAL A 267 13.53 9.96 -10.39
N ALA A 268 14.72 10.55 -10.53
CA ALA A 268 14.90 11.82 -11.22
C ALA A 268 14.39 11.74 -12.67
N ARG A 269 14.73 10.66 -13.38
CA ARG A 269 14.29 10.42 -14.75
C ARG A 269 12.77 10.23 -14.86
N PHE A 270 12.15 9.56 -13.90
CA PHE A 270 10.70 9.41 -13.83
C PHE A 270 9.99 10.76 -13.66
N PHE A 271 10.41 11.59 -12.71
CA PHE A 271 9.82 12.92 -12.49
C PHE A 271 10.06 13.87 -13.67
N GLN A 272 11.27 13.84 -14.27
CA GLN A 272 11.58 14.63 -15.47
C GLN A 272 10.65 14.28 -16.65
N ARG A 273 10.18 13.03 -16.72
CA ARG A 273 9.25 12.54 -17.75
C ARG A 273 7.79 12.58 -17.31
N GLY A 274 7.45 13.52 -16.45
CA GLY A 274 6.08 13.83 -16.06
C GLY A 274 5.50 12.92 -14.97
N GLY A 275 6.28 12.05 -14.34
CA GLY A 275 5.85 11.35 -13.13
C GLY A 275 5.44 12.32 -12.02
N THR A 276 4.50 11.93 -11.16
CA THR A 276 4.02 12.74 -10.01
C THR A 276 3.84 11.96 -8.72
N PHE A 277 3.96 10.64 -8.74
CA PHE A 277 3.93 9.80 -7.56
C PHE A 277 5.00 8.71 -7.71
N ASN A 278 5.93 8.62 -6.75
CA ASN A 278 6.91 7.54 -6.69
C ASN A 278 6.87 6.91 -5.30
N ASN A 279 6.78 5.59 -5.23
CA ASN A 279 6.84 4.83 -3.99
C ASN A 279 8.06 3.92 -3.96
N TYR A 280 8.93 4.06 -2.95
CA TYR A 280 10.05 3.15 -2.72
C TYR A 280 9.53 1.82 -2.18
N TYR A 281 9.72 0.74 -2.93
CA TYR A 281 9.41 -0.63 -2.52
C TYR A 281 10.72 -1.41 -2.37
N MET A 282 11.28 -1.60 -1.19
CA MET A 282 10.83 -1.18 0.14
C MET A 282 11.53 0.09 0.62
N TYR A 283 10.86 0.88 1.46
CA TYR A 283 11.51 1.94 2.24
C TYR A 283 12.05 1.39 3.57
N HIS A 284 11.26 0.55 4.23
CA HIS A 284 11.71 -0.38 5.26
C HIS A 284 11.17 -1.78 4.92
N GLY A 285 12.08 -2.72 4.68
CA GLY A 285 11.69 -4.09 4.33
C GLY A 285 11.33 -4.95 5.54
N GLY A 286 12.16 -4.90 6.59
CA GLY A 286 11.93 -5.59 7.86
C GLY A 286 12.17 -7.10 7.82
N THR A 287 11.40 -7.85 8.61
CA THR A 287 11.59 -9.29 8.82
C THR A 287 10.33 -10.08 8.54
N ASN A 288 10.46 -11.18 7.80
CA ASN A 288 9.45 -12.23 7.71
C ASN A 288 9.47 -13.07 9.00
N PHE A 289 8.79 -12.58 10.03
CA PHE A 289 8.75 -13.26 11.32
C PHE A 289 8.03 -14.62 11.25
N ASP A 290 8.39 -15.50 12.18
CA ASP A 290 7.74 -16.79 12.42
C ASP A 290 7.78 -17.71 11.18
N ARG A 291 6.63 -18.30 10.81
CA ARG A 291 6.54 -19.38 9.81
C ARG A 291 5.38 -19.21 8.81
N THR A 292 4.69 -18.09 8.86
CA THR A 292 3.52 -17.78 8.02
C THR A 292 3.68 -16.46 7.26
N ALA A 293 4.86 -15.83 7.36
CA ALA A 293 5.26 -14.67 6.58
C ALA A 293 6.28 -15.09 5.50
N GLY A 294 6.38 -14.29 4.44
CA GLY A 294 7.24 -14.56 3.30
C GLY A 294 6.65 -15.53 2.27
N GLY A 295 7.29 -15.54 1.11
CA GLY A 295 6.99 -16.43 0.00
C GLY A 295 7.85 -17.69 -0.03
N PRO A 296 7.65 -18.58 -1.02
CA PRO A 296 8.46 -19.77 -1.18
C PRO A 296 9.94 -19.43 -1.31
N TYR A 297 10.79 -20.07 -0.49
CA TYR A 297 12.25 -19.90 -0.47
C TYR A 297 12.77 -18.50 -0.15
N ILE A 298 11.93 -17.59 0.33
CA ILE A 298 12.36 -16.26 0.81
C ILE A 298 13.04 -16.40 2.18
N THR A 299 14.10 -15.63 2.42
CA THR A 299 14.77 -15.61 3.72
C THR A 299 13.90 -14.96 4.80
N THR A 300 14.25 -15.23 6.07
CA THR A 300 13.67 -14.51 7.22
C THR A 300 13.90 -13.00 7.10
N SER A 301 15.10 -12.58 6.71
CA SER A 301 15.37 -11.18 6.40
C SER A 301 14.59 -10.75 5.16
N TYR A 302 13.91 -9.62 5.27
CA TYR A 302 13.30 -8.90 4.14
C TYR A 302 13.93 -7.51 3.99
N ASP A 303 15.21 -7.34 4.33
CA ASP A 303 15.95 -6.08 4.27
C ASP A 303 15.75 -5.29 2.96
N TYR A 304 15.74 -6.00 1.84
CA TYR A 304 15.49 -5.46 0.49
C TYR A 304 16.55 -4.49 -0.04
N ASP A 305 17.67 -4.32 0.67
CA ASP A 305 18.66 -3.25 0.41
C ASP A 305 18.05 -1.85 0.61
N ALA A 306 17.00 -1.76 1.44
CA ALA A 306 16.15 -0.59 1.62
C ALA A 306 16.86 0.59 2.32
N PRO A 307 16.34 1.83 2.17
CA PRO A 307 16.83 3.01 2.89
C PRO A 307 16.89 2.86 4.42
N LEU A 308 15.89 2.18 4.99
CA LEU A 308 15.92 1.71 6.37
C LEU A 308 16.16 0.20 6.37
N ASP A 309 17.27 -0.22 6.96
CA ASP A 309 17.65 -1.64 7.03
C ASP A 309 16.62 -2.48 7.81
N GLU A 310 16.82 -3.80 7.85
CA GLU A 310 15.99 -4.74 8.61
C GLU A 310 15.75 -4.31 10.08
N TYR A 311 16.70 -3.60 10.69
CA TYR A 311 16.68 -3.18 12.09
C TYR A 311 16.19 -1.73 12.28
N GLY A 312 15.72 -1.09 11.20
CA GLY A 312 15.22 0.28 11.20
C GLY A 312 16.30 1.35 11.33
N LYS A 313 17.56 1.06 10.97
CA LYS A 313 18.64 2.05 10.91
C LYS A 313 18.73 2.65 9.51
N PHE A 314 19.13 3.92 9.44
CA PHE A 314 19.50 4.51 8.16
C PHE A 314 20.68 3.75 7.58
N LYS A 315 20.54 3.36 6.31
CA LYS A 315 21.65 2.83 5.53
C LYS A 315 22.65 3.96 5.25
N LEU A 316 23.87 3.79 5.78
CA LEU A 316 25.00 4.70 5.53
C LEU A 316 25.64 4.41 4.16
#